data_AF-A0A2H6N5K6-F1
#
_entry.id   AF-A0A2H6N5K6-F1
#
_cell.length_a   1.000
_cell.length_b   1.000
_cell.length_c   1.000
_cell.angle_alpha   90.00
_cell.angle_beta   90.00
_cell.angle_gamma   90.00
#
_symmetry.space_group_name_H-M   'P 1'
#
loop_
_entity.id
_entity.type
_entity.pdbx_description
1 polymer ?
#
loop_
_entity_poly.entity_id
_entity_poly.type
_entity_poly.pdbx_seq_one_letter_code
_entity_poly.pdbx_strand_id
1 'polypeptide(L)'
;MPDSTIILKPPEFSITEPLVVMLDPPRPLTLAMCQFLADMQETKKRSVTPRELFSQICKKATRFKGYQQQDSQELLRYLLDGMRTEEIQRTSAAIFKALNNSDKGNEVLKKEVKEYEKKKLMHSFVDRIFGGELTSTIMCEECQTVSLVHEPFLDLSLPVLNDQNGKKNNVKKLQKKEIDSCEENIENECYVKKRNEIPVTSKHLQKKEKKIAKKQAKNQRHQQKFQEKVIHL
;
A
#
# COMPACT_ATOMS: atom_id res chain seq x y z
N MET A 1 18.20 -13.00 -11.74
CA MET A 1 17.26 -13.57 -10.76
C MET A 1 17.64 -13.03 -9.40
N PRO A 2 16.73 -12.40 -8.64
CA PRO A 2 16.99 -12.08 -7.24
C PRO A 2 16.97 -13.37 -6.41
N ASP A 3 18.08 -13.62 -5.71
CA ASP A 3 18.25 -14.47 -4.53
C ASP A 3 17.35 -15.73 -4.44
N SER A 4 17.74 -16.79 -5.16
CA SER A 4 17.15 -18.13 -5.04
C SER A 4 17.48 -18.86 -3.73
N THR A 5 18.24 -18.23 -2.84
CA THR A 5 18.95 -18.89 -1.74
C THR A 5 18.86 -18.06 -0.46
N ILE A 6 18.35 -18.64 0.62
CA ILE A 6 18.41 -18.05 1.97
C ILE A 6 19.49 -18.77 2.78
N ILE A 7 20.35 -17.99 3.43
CA ILE A 7 21.32 -18.50 4.40
C ILE A 7 20.72 -18.29 5.80
N LEU A 8 20.25 -19.36 6.44
CA LEU A 8 19.87 -19.30 7.84
C LEU A 8 21.14 -19.34 8.70
N LYS A 9 21.42 -18.23 9.40
CA LYS A 9 22.39 -18.26 10.50
C LYS A 9 21.72 -18.89 11.73
N PRO A 10 22.43 -19.73 12.51
CA PRO A 10 21.97 -20.15 13.83
C PRO A 10 21.80 -18.95 14.78
N PRO A 11 21.16 -19.14 15.95
CA PRO A 11 21.28 -18.21 17.08
C PRO A 11 22.75 -18.04 17.46
N GLU A 12 23.11 -16.89 18.05
CA GLU A 12 24.51 -16.47 18.31
C GLU A 12 25.33 -17.39 19.24
N PHE A 13 24.68 -18.39 19.84
CA PHE A 13 25.26 -19.38 20.76
C PHE A 13 25.25 -20.82 20.20
N SER A 14 25.01 -21.02 18.90
CA SER A 14 24.91 -22.35 18.28
C SER A 14 26.01 -22.58 17.24
N ILE A 15 26.88 -23.57 17.48
CA ILE A 15 28.04 -23.91 16.66
C ILE A 15 27.65 -24.82 15.47
N THR A 16 26.62 -24.43 14.73
CA THR A 16 26.11 -25.16 13.54
C THR A 16 26.47 -24.41 12.26
N GLU A 17 26.69 -25.15 11.17
CA GLU A 17 26.93 -24.53 9.86
C GLU A 17 25.67 -23.80 9.36
N PRO A 18 25.80 -22.70 8.59
CA PRO A 18 24.66 -21.95 8.09
C PRO A 18 23.81 -22.79 7.12
N LEU A 19 22.52 -22.96 7.40
CA LEU A 19 21.66 -23.78 6.54
C LEU A 19 21.33 -23.02 5.25
N VAL A 20 21.88 -23.50 4.14
CA VAL A 20 21.64 -22.95 2.79
C VAL A 20 20.34 -23.53 2.23
N VAL A 21 19.28 -22.74 2.24
CA VAL A 21 17.94 -23.14 1.81
C VAL A 21 17.66 -22.64 0.39
N MET A 22 17.50 -23.58 -0.54
CA MET A 22 16.98 -23.33 -1.90
C MET A 22 15.49 -22.96 -1.84
N LEU A 23 15.11 -21.83 -2.42
CA LEU A 23 13.71 -21.43 -2.55
C LEU A 23 13.07 -22.04 -3.81
N ASP A 24 11.84 -22.54 -3.67
CA ASP A 24 10.97 -22.82 -4.82
C ASP A 24 10.69 -21.51 -5.62
N PRO A 25 10.17 -21.56 -6.86
CA PRO A 25 9.89 -20.35 -7.66
C PRO A 25 8.93 -19.36 -6.99
N PRO A 26 8.99 -18.05 -7.36
CA PRO A 26 8.03 -17.06 -6.87
C PRO A 26 6.58 -17.47 -7.11
N ARG A 27 5.73 -17.19 -6.13
CA ARG A 27 4.28 -17.45 -6.18
C ARG A 27 3.58 -16.50 -7.20
N PRO A 28 2.32 -16.77 -7.60
CA PRO A 28 1.77 -16.19 -8.82
C PRO A 28 1.62 -14.66 -8.86
N LEU A 29 1.36 -13.97 -7.74
CA LEU A 29 1.28 -12.50 -7.74
C LEU A 29 2.67 -11.88 -7.85
N THR A 30 3.62 -12.35 -7.05
CA THR A 30 5.02 -11.88 -7.11
C THR A 30 5.63 -12.16 -8.49
N LEU A 31 5.39 -13.34 -9.06
CA LEU A 31 5.84 -13.69 -10.42
C LEU A 31 5.23 -12.77 -11.49
N ALA A 32 3.92 -12.51 -11.43
CA ALA A 32 3.25 -11.62 -12.37
C ALA A 32 3.73 -10.15 -12.25
N MET A 33 4.12 -9.71 -11.05
CA MET A 33 4.74 -8.40 -10.83
C MET A 33 6.16 -8.35 -11.44
N CYS A 34 6.99 -9.37 -11.21
CA CYS A 34 8.32 -9.46 -11.84
C CYS A 34 8.24 -9.48 -13.38
N GLN A 35 7.29 -10.23 -13.94
CA GLN A 35 7.05 -10.26 -15.39
C GLN A 35 6.60 -8.89 -15.93
N PHE A 36 5.67 -8.21 -15.24
CA PHE A 36 5.21 -6.88 -15.65
C PHE A 36 6.33 -5.83 -15.60
N LEU A 37 7.20 -5.88 -14.58
CA LEU A 37 8.37 -5.00 -14.50
C LEU A 37 9.40 -5.30 -15.60
N ALA A 38 9.64 -6.57 -15.94
CA ALA A 38 10.50 -6.95 -17.05
C ALA A 38 9.93 -6.46 -18.40
N ASP A 39 8.63 -6.67 -18.67
CA ASP A 39 7.94 -6.13 -19.84
C ASP A 39 8.09 -4.59 -19.94
N MET A 40 8.00 -3.87 -18.81
CA MET A 40 8.17 -2.41 -18.77
C MET A 40 9.60 -1.96 -19.05
N GLN A 41 10.62 -2.77 -18.77
CA GLN A 41 12.03 -2.45 -19.01
C GLN A 41 12.50 -2.88 -20.42
N GLU A 42 12.07 -4.04 -20.91
CA GLU A 42 12.51 -4.60 -22.19
C GLU A 42 11.76 -4.01 -23.40
N THR A 43 10.48 -3.67 -23.24
CA THR A 43 9.66 -3.38 -24.43
C THR A 43 9.93 -2.00 -25.04
N LYS A 44 10.36 -2.01 -26.31
CA LYS A 44 10.34 -0.85 -27.23
C LYS A 44 8.91 -0.36 -27.58
N LYS A 45 7.90 -0.72 -26.77
CA LYS A 45 6.46 -0.45 -26.98
C LYS A 45 6.07 0.77 -26.14
N ARG A 46 5.16 1.61 -26.63
CA ARG A 46 4.69 2.80 -25.87
C ARG A 46 3.80 2.47 -24.66
N SER A 47 3.43 1.21 -24.44
CA SER A 47 2.56 0.78 -23.35
C SER A 47 2.63 -0.74 -23.15
N VAL A 48 2.58 -1.17 -21.88
CA VAL A 48 2.40 -2.56 -21.44
C VAL A 48 1.01 -2.69 -20.81
N THR A 49 0.33 -3.82 -20.98
CA THR A 49 -0.99 -4.08 -20.37
C THR A 49 -0.85 -5.14 -19.26
N PRO A 50 -1.03 -4.80 -17.97
CA PRO A 50 -0.80 -5.71 -16.83
C PRO A 50 -1.91 -6.76 -16.65
N ARG A 51 -2.21 -7.56 -17.70
CA ARG A 51 -3.33 -8.51 -17.70
C ARG A 51 -3.22 -9.56 -16.59
N GLU A 52 -2.05 -10.18 -16.46
CA GLU A 52 -1.86 -11.26 -15.47
C GLU A 52 -1.71 -10.70 -14.05
N LEU A 53 -0.98 -9.60 -13.88
CA LEU A 53 -0.90 -8.90 -12.57
C LEU A 53 -2.30 -8.49 -12.07
N PHE A 54 -3.13 -7.89 -12.93
CA PHE A 54 -4.52 -7.56 -12.59
C PHE A 54 -5.39 -8.80 -12.30
N SER A 55 -5.19 -9.90 -13.05
CA SER A 55 -5.82 -11.20 -12.80
C SER A 55 -5.49 -11.74 -11.40
N GLN A 56 -4.22 -11.71 -11.00
CA GLN A 56 -3.78 -12.17 -9.68
C GLN A 56 -4.27 -11.26 -8.54
N ILE A 57 -4.24 -9.93 -8.72
CA ILE A 57 -4.82 -8.98 -7.76
C ILE A 57 -6.33 -9.25 -7.57
N CYS A 58 -7.09 -9.47 -8.65
CA CYS A 58 -8.52 -9.75 -8.59
C CYS A 58 -8.87 -11.10 -7.92
N LYS A 59 -7.92 -12.05 -7.85
CA LYS A 59 -8.08 -13.31 -7.09
C LYS A 59 -7.95 -13.08 -5.58
N LYS A 60 -7.07 -12.17 -5.14
CA LYS A 60 -6.90 -11.83 -3.71
C LYS A 60 -7.95 -10.82 -3.21
N ALA A 61 -8.29 -9.83 -4.04
CA ALA A 61 -9.19 -8.75 -3.70
C ALA A 61 -10.24 -8.55 -4.80
N THR A 62 -11.36 -9.28 -4.66
CA THR A 62 -12.45 -9.33 -5.65
C THR A 62 -13.07 -7.97 -5.96
N ARG A 63 -12.97 -6.99 -5.06
CA ARG A 63 -13.42 -5.60 -5.25
C ARG A 63 -12.86 -4.94 -6.51
N PHE A 64 -11.61 -5.23 -6.88
CA PHE A 64 -10.96 -4.65 -8.06
C PHE A 64 -11.45 -5.24 -9.40
N LYS A 65 -12.21 -6.35 -9.37
CA LYS A 65 -12.82 -6.95 -10.56
C LYS A 65 -13.92 -6.07 -11.18
N GLY A 66 -14.47 -5.14 -10.40
CA GLY A 66 -15.38 -4.12 -10.92
C GLY A 66 -14.60 -3.00 -11.63
N TYR A 67 -14.88 -2.79 -12.92
CA TYR A 67 -14.33 -1.71 -13.77
C TYR A 67 -14.79 -0.28 -13.38
N GLN A 68 -14.88 -0.01 -12.09
CA GLN A 68 -15.13 1.31 -11.51
C GLN A 68 -13.79 2.05 -11.31
N GLN A 69 -13.84 3.30 -10.87
CA GLN A 69 -12.66 3.94 -10.29
C GLN A 69 -12.43 3.37 -8.89
N GLN A 70 -11.17 3.23 -8.49
CA GLN A 70 -10.72 2.60 -7.25
C GLN A 70 -9.61 3.45 -6.65
N ASP A 71 -9.35 3.32 -5.35
CA ASP A 71 -8.23 4.00 -4.71
C ASP A 71 -6.90 3.31 -5.06
N SER A 72 -5.92 4.10 -5.51
CA SER A 72 -4.58 3.62 -5.86
C SER A 72 -3.73 3.24 -4.64
N GLN A 73 -3.94 3.87 -3.48
CA GLN A 73 -3.24 3.56 -2.24
C GLN A 73 -3.77 2.27 -1.61
N GLU A 74 -5.08 2.04 -1.71
CA GLU A 74 -5.69 0.75 -1.36
C GLU A 74 -5.17 -0.38 -2.27
N LEU A 75 -5.11 -0.15 -3.59
CA LEU A 75 -4.51 -1.10 -4.54
C LEU A 75 -3.05 -1.41 -4.22
N LEU A 76 -2.26 -0.40 -3.82
CA LEU A 76 -0.87 -0.56 -3.39
C LEU A 76 -0.75 -1.47 -2.16
N ARG A 77 -1.57 -1.25 -1.12
CA ARG A 77 -1.59 -2.10 0.09
C ARG A 77 -1.85 -3.57 -0.25
N TYR A 78 -2.94 -3.85 -0.99
CA TYR A 78 -3.26 -5.23 -1.41
C TYR A 78 -2.16 -5.88 -2.28
N LEU A 79 -1.42 -5.09 -3.07
CA LEU A 79 -0.29 -5.60 -3.85
C LEU A 79 0.92 -5.92 -2.96
N LEU A 80 1.32 -5.01 -2.07
CA LEU A 80 2.46 -5.19 -1.16
C LEU A 80 2.22 -6.33 -0.16
N ASP A 81 1.09 -6.33 0.55
CA ASP A 81 0.70 -7.43 1.45
C ASP A 81 0.55 -8.75 0.68
N GLY A 82 0.04 -8.68 -0.54
CA GLY A 82 -0.13 -9.83 -1.42
C GLY A 82 1.21 -10.50 -1.78
N MET A 83 2.26 -9.71 -2.04
CA MET A 83 3.61 -10.23 -2.35
C MET A 83 4.37 -10.64 -1.08
N ARG A 84 4.27 -9.83 -0.01
CA ARG A 84 4.83 -10.11 1.33
C ARG A 84 4.39 -11.46 1.86
N THR A 85 3.07 -11.69 1.83
CA THR A 85 2.47 -12.98 2.23
C THR A 85 2.99 -14.14 1.38
N GLU A 86 3.14 -13.94 0.07
CA GLU A 86 3.62 -14.98 -0.84
C GLU A 86 5.08 -15.36 -0.57
N GLU A 87 5.94 -14.38 -0.27
CA GLU A 87 7.36 -14.61 0.04
C GLU A 87 7.56 -15.22 1.44
N ILE A 88 6.77 -14.81 2.44
CA ILE A 88 6.78 -15.42 3.78
C ILE A 88 6.36 -16.90 3.69
N GLN A 89 5.28 -17.22 2.96
CA GLN A 89 4.82 -18.59 2.74
C GLN A 89 5.83 -19.44 1.96
N ARG A 90 6.50 -18.86 0.95
CA ARG A 90 7.57 -19.49 0.17
C ARG A 90 8.79 -19.81 1.06
N THR A 91 9.18 -18.87 1.90
CA THR A 91 10.29 -18.99 2.86
C THR A 91 10.01 -20.04 3.92
N SER A 92 8.87 -19.94 4.63
CA SER A 92 8.43 -20.92 5.64
C SER A 92 8.39 -22.35 5.06
N ALA A 93 7.78 -22.55 3.89
CA ALA A 93 7.71 -23.85 3.24
C ALA A 93 9.10 -24.42 2.90
N ALA A 94 10.04 -23.60 2.42
CA ALA A 94 11.39 -24.03 2.10
C ALA A 94 12.21 -24.39 3.36
N ILE A 95 12.07 -23.62 4.43
CA ILE A 95 12.69 -23.91 5.76
C ILE A 95 12.13 -25.23 6.31
N PHE A 96 10.81 -25.40 6.32
CA PHE A 96 10.15 -26.62 6.78
C PHE A 96 10.58 -27.87 5.98
N LYS A 97 10.70 -27.74 4.65
CA LYS A 97 11.21 -28.79 3.75
C LYS A 97 12.66 -29.15 4.05
N ALA A 98 13.54 -28.16 4.26
CA ALA A 98 14.94 -28.40 4.60
C ALA A 98 15.11 -29.12 5.96
N LEU A 99 14.30 -28.76 6.95
CA LEU A 99 14.38 -29.35 8.29
C LEU A 99 13.76 -30.75 8.39
N ASN A 100 12.67 -31.03 7.65
CA ASN A 100 12.12 -32.40 7.58
C ASN A 100 13.02 -33.37 6.80
N ASN A 101 13.88 -32.87 5.91
CA ASN A 101 14.89 -33.67 5.22
C ASN A 101 16.14 -33.92 6.09
N SER A 102 16.26 -33.26 7.25
CA SER A 102 17.21 -33.67 8.28
C SER A 102 16.59 -34.82 9.07
N ASP A 103 17.26 -35.96 9.15
CA ASP A 103 16.69 -37.24 9.61
C ASP A 103 16.55 -37.34 11.15
N LYS A 104 15.93 -36.32 11.74
CA LYS A 104 15.68 -36.17 13.18
C LYS A 104 14.25 -35.70 13.38
N GLY A 105 13.31 -36.66 13.47
CA GLY A 105 11.88 -36.43 13.69
C GLY A 105 11.51 -35.85 15.06
N ASN A 106 12.12 -34.72 15.45
CA ASN A 106 11.96 -34.09 16.74
C ASN A 106 10.86 -33.02 16.73
N GLU A 107 9.93 -33.09 17.68
CA GLU A 107 8.97 -31.99 17.91
C GLU A 107 9.64 -30.66 18.29
N VAL A 108 10.87 -30.71 18.80
CA VAL A 108 11.71 -29.55 19.11
C VAL A 108 11.90 -28.69 17.85
N LEU A 109 12.26 -29.29 16.71
CA LEU A 109 12.44 -28.57 15.43
C LEU A 109 11.12 -27.91 14.97
N LYS A 110 9.96 -28.54 15.21
CA LYS A 110 8.65 -27.95 14.91
C LYS A 110 8.30 -26.77 15.82
N LYS A 111 8.84 -26.73 17.04
CA LYS A 111 8.74 -25.57 17.95
C LYS A 111 9.71 -24.47 17.52
N GLU A 112 10.95 -24.82 17.19
CA GLU A 112 11.96 -23.87 16.67
C GLU A 112 11.52 -23.20 15.36
N VAL A 113 10.93 -23.93 14.40
CA VAL A 113 10.35 -23.32 13.18
C VAL A 113 9.26 -22.31 13.54
N LYS A 114 8.30 -22.70 14.39
CA LYS A 114 7.24 -21.78 14.85
C LYS A 114 7.80 -20.59 15.61
N GLU A 115 8.93 -20.74 16.30
CA GLU A 115 9.58 -19.65 17.02
C GLU A 115 10.36 -18.73 16.07
N TYR A 116 11.02 -19.26 15.03
CA TYR A 116 11.62 -18.49 13.93
C TYR A 116 10.56 -17.70 13.14
N GLU A 117 9.40 -18.31 12.84
CA GLU A 117 8.25 -17.63 12.24
C GLU A 117 7.70 -16.52 13.15
N LYS A 118 7.66 -16.76 14.47
CA LYS A 118 7.12 -15.81 15.47
C LYS A 118 8.11 -14.69 15.84
N LYS A 119 9.43 -14.88 15.69
CA LYS A 119 10.50 -13.94 16.09
C LYS A 119 10.75 -12.77 15.11
N LYS A 120 9.79 -12.41 14.24
CA LYS A 120 9.93 -11.39 13.15
C LYS A 120 11.07 -11.64 12.12
N LEU A 121 11.96 -12.60 12.33
CA LEU A 121 13.23 -12.78 11.59
C LEU A 121 13.08 -12.98 10.07
N MET A 122 11.93 -13.44 9.58
CA MET A 122 11.67 -13.64 8.15
C MET A 122 11.12 -12.38 7.47
N HIS A 123 11.88 -11.27 7.55
CA HIS A 123 11.63 -10.06 6.77
C HIS A 123 11.71 -10.37 5.27
N SER A 124 10.57 -10.32 4.58
CA SER A 124 10.48 -10.52 3.13
C SER A 124 11.18 -9.41 2.36
N PHE A 125 11.33 -9.55 1.03
CA PHE A 125 11.82 -8.44 0.20
C PHE A 125 10.93 -7.19 0.29
N VAL A 126 9.63 -7.34 0.59
CA VAL A 126 8.71 -6.21 0.81
C VAL A 126 9.03 -5.50 2.12
N ASP A 127 9.24 -6.26 3.21
CA ASP A 127 9.66 -5.69 4.51
C ASP A 127 11.02 -4.99 4.42
N ARG A 128 11.96 -5.51 3.61
CA ARG A 128 13.30 -4.95 3.44
C ARG A 128 13.36 -3.66 2.62
N ILE A 129 12.33 -3.36 1.83
CA ILE A 129 12.30 -2.20 0.91
C ILE A 129 11.28 -1.15 1.35
N PHE A 130 10.14 -1.58 1.91
CA PHE A 130 9.01 -0.72 2.27
C PHE A 130 8.65 -0.80 3.76
N GLY A 131 9.23 -1.73 4.51
CA GLY A 131 8.90 -1.95 5.92
C GLY A 131 9.50 -0.89 6.85
N GLY A 132 8.67 -0.38 7.75
CA GLY A 132 9.10 0.37 8.92
C GLY A 132 8.28 -0.01 10.15
N GLU A 133 8.53 0.63 11.28
CA GLU A 133 7.78 0.45 12.52
C GLU A 133 7.38 1.82 13.10
N LEU A 134 6.11 1.94 13.50
CA LEU A 134 5.57 3.10 14.21
C LEU A 134 5.46 2.79 15.70
N THR A 135 5.78 3.77 16.54
CA THR A 135 5.56 3.69 17.99
C THR A 135 4.32 4.51 18.35
N SER A 136 3.19 3.82 18.51
CA SER A 136 1.91 4.39 18.91
C SER A 136 1.81 4.47 20.43
N THR A 137 1.90 5.68 20.99
CA THR A 137 1.70 5.96 22.42
C THR A 137 0.24 6.31 22.69
N ILE A 138 -0.46 5.50 23.49
CA ILE A 138 -1.87 5.69 23.83
C ILE A 138 -1.99 5.96 25.32
N MET A 139 -2.70 7.02 25.70
CA MET A 139 -2.95 7.37 27.10
C MET A 139 -4.44 7.28 27.40
N CYS A 140 -4.81 6.54 28.46
CA CYS A 140 -6.19 6.51 28.93
C CYS A 140 -6.52 7.81 29.68
N GLU A 141 -7.55 8.55 29.23
CA GLU A 141 -7.91 9.84 29.83
C GLU A 141 -8.46 9.72 31.27
N GLU A 142 -9.08 8.58 31.62
CA GLU A 142 -9.62 8.34 32.96
C GLU A 142 -8.54 7.98 33.98
N CYS A 143 -7.73 6.94 33.70
CA CYS A 143 -6.77 6.38 34.65
C CYS A 143 -5.31 6.78 34.39
N GLN A 144 -5.06 7.65 33.40
CA GLN A 144 -3.74 8.17 33.01
C GLN A 144 -2.70 7.07 32.71
N THR A 145 -3.15 5.84 32.46
CA THR A 145 -2.28 4.71 32.08
C THR A 145 -1.83 4.90 30.64
N VAL A 146 -0.51 4.94 30.44
CA VAL A 146 0.13 5.01 29.12
C VAL A 146 0.48 3.60 28.65
N SER A 147 0.07 3.24 27.45
CA SER A 147 0.50 2.04 26.73
C SER A 147 1.30 2.42 25.48
N LEU A 148 2.24 1.55 25.10
CA LEU A 148 3.16 1.75 23.99
C LEU A 148 3.05 0.56 23.05
N VAL A 149 2.63 0.82 21.80
CA VAL A 149 2.40 -0.21 20.78
C VAL A 149 3.38 0.00 19.62
N HIS A 150 4.04 -1.07 19.18
CA HIS A 150 4.98 -1.04 18.07
C HIS A 150 4.36 -1.74 16.85
N GLU A 151 4.03 -0.97 15.81
CA GLU A 151 3.18 -1.39 14.70
C GLU A 151 3.95 -1.34 13.38
N PRO A 152 4.13 -2.47 12.67
CA PRO A 152 4.85 -2.48 11.40
C PRO A 152 3.99 -1.89 10.26
N PHE A 153 4.57 -1.00 9.45
CA PHE A 153 3.90 -0.36 8.31
C PHE A 153 4.60 -0.64 6.97
N LEU A 154 3.87 -0.44 5.87
CA LEU A 154 4.37 -0.50 4.49
C LEU A 154 4.13 0.80 3.69
N ASP A 155 3.31 1.71 4.22
CA ASP A 155 3.09 3.08 3.71
C ASP A 155 2.78 4.03 4.87
N LEU A 156 3.01 5.33 4.67
CA LEU A 156 2.61 6.39 5.60
C LEU A 156 1.49 7.24 5.00
N SER A 157 0.34 7.25 5.66
CA SER A 157 -0.83 8.04 5.28
C SER A 157 -0.77 9.42 5.97
N LEU A 158 -0.17 10.42 5.32
CA LEU A 158 0.04 11.75 5.90
C LEU A 158 -1.20 12.67 5.72
N PRO A 159 -1.58 13.45 6.75
CA PRO A 159 -2.69 14.41 6.65
C PRO A 159 -2.28 15.64 5.82
N VAL A 160 -3.18 16.12 4.96
CA VAL A 160 -3.01 17.40 4.25
C VAL A 160 -3.39 18.56 5.17
N LEU A 161 -2.46 19.49 5.41
CA LEU A 161 -2.72 20.70 6.18
C LEU A 161 -3.62 21.64 5.36
N ASN A 162 -4.86 21.82 5.83
CA ASN A 162 -5.83 22.74 5.22
C ASN A 162 -5.57 24.18 5.70
N ASP A 163 -4.86 24.99 4.90
CA ASP A 163 -4.65 26.41 5.18
C ASP A 163 -5.91 27.27 4.93
N GLN A 164 -6.95 27.04 5.74
CA GLN A 164 -8.15 27.87 5.82
C GLN A 164 -8.00 28.99 6.88
N ASN A 165 -6.92 28.96 7.67
CA ASN A 165 -6.68 29.89 8.77
C ASN A 165 -5.88 31.15 8.36
N GLY A 166 -5.36 31.23 7.13
CA GLY A 166 -4.70 32.41 6.56
C GLY A 166 -5.52 33.72 6.47
N LYS A 167 -6.72 33.80 7.07
CA LYS A 167 -7.57 35.01 7.10
C LYS A 167 -7.15 36.03 8.16
N LYS A 168 -5.93 36.56 8.01
CA LYS A 168 -5.50 37.92 8.44
C LYS A 168 -6.05 38.46 9.77
N ASN A 169 -5.68 37.85 10.89
CA ASN A 169 -5.78 38.52 12.19
C ASN A 169 -4.72 39.62 12.31
N ASN A 170 -5.07 40.85 11.93
CA ASN A 170 -4.26 42.06 12.13
C ASN A 170 -4.21 42.47 13.62
N VAL A 171 -3.53 41.68 14.45
CA VAL A 171 -3.24 42.01 15.85
C VAL A 171 -1.87 42.71 15.94
N LYS A 172 -1.81 43.77 16.77
CA LYS A 172 -0.74 44.77 16.71
C LYS A 172 0.58 44.27 17.33
N LYS A 173 1.66 44.59 16.64
CA LYS A 173 3.08 44.47 17.02
C LYS A 173 3.35 45.01 18.44
N LEU A 174 3.79 44.16 19.39
CA LEU A 174 4.40 44.61 20.65
C LEU A 174 5.50 43.67 21.20
N GLN A 175 6.75 44.03 20.87
CA GLN A 175 7.97 43.90 21.68
C GLN A 175 8.32 42.60 22.45
N LYS A 176 9.11 41.75 21.78
CA LYS A 176 10.47 41.29 22.19
C LYS A 176 10.75 40.95 23.68
N LYS A 177 11.12 39.67 23.93
CA LYS A 177 12.41 39.19 24.50
C LYS A 177 12.50 37.65 24.35
N GLU A 178 13.62 37.10 23.83
CA GLU A 178 14.73 36.43 24.57
C GLU A 178 14.22 35.23 25.40
N ILE A 179 14.71 33.97 25.28
CA ILE A 179 15.95 33.36 24.74
C ILE A 179 15.63 31.84 24.47
N ASP A 180 16.31 30.97 23.69
CA ASP A 180 17.71 30.87 23.19
C ASP A 180 17.84 30.22 21.75
N SER A 181 18.60 29.10 21.59
CA SER A 181 19.04 28.37 20.39
C SER A 181 18.37 26.96 20.23
N CYS A 182 18.51 26.15 19.17
CA CYS A 182 19.43 26.11 18.02
C CYS A 182 18.71 25.95 16.65
N GLU A 183 19.43 26.25 15.55
CA GLU A 183 18.99 25.98 14.17
C GLU A 183 19.58 24.66 13.63
N GLU A 184 18.82 23.96 12.79
CA GLU A 184 19.35 23.40 11.53
C GLU A 184 18.35 23.71 10.40
N ASN A 185 18.83 24.27 9.30
CA ASN A 185 17.99 24.76 8.20
C ASN A 185 17.92 23.72 7.06
N ILE A 186 16.70 23.41 6.59
CA ILE A 186 16.49 22.74 5.29
C ILE A 186 15.67 23.67 4.40
N GLU A 187 16.37 24.39 3.53
CA GLU A 187 15.78 25.29 2.54
C GLU A 187 15.00 24.48 1.48
N ASN A 188 13.68 24.64 1.43
CA ASN A 188 12.85 24.13 0.33
C ASN A 188 12.49 25.29 -0.63
N GLU A 189 13.36 25.54 -1.60
CA GLU A 189 13.20 26.60 -2.60
C GLU A 189 12.01 26.33 -3.54
N CYS A 190 10.85 26.91 -3.23
CA CYS A 190 9.62 26.69 -4.00
C CYS A 190 9.62 27.49 -5.31
N TYR A 191 9.99 26.86 -6.42
CA TYR A 191 9.91 27.42 -7.78
C TYR A 191 8.47 27.62 -8.28
N VAL A 192 7.81 28.69 -7.82
CA VAL A 192 6.45 29.07 -8.24
C VAL A 192 6.44 29.64 -9.68
N LYS A 193 6.46 28.75 -10.68
CA LYS A 193 6.14 29.11 -12.08
C LYS A 193 4.65 29.31 -12.25
N LYS A 194 4.20 30.57 -12.13
CA LYS A 194 2.85 30.99 -12.54
C LYS A 194 2.56 30.54 -13.98
N ARG A 195 1.49 29.77 -14.18
CA ARG A 195 0.81 29.61 -15.47
C ARG A 195 -0.67 29.91 -15.26
N ASN A 196 -1.22 30.78 -16.10
CA ASN A 196 -2.63 31.15 -16.04
C ASN A 196 -3.47 29.96 -16.52
N GLU A 197 -4.40 29.49 -15.70
CA GLU A 197 -5.30 28.40 -16.08
C GLU A 197 -6.46 28.92 -16.93
N ILE A 198 -6.75 28.19 -18.01
CA ILE A 198 -8.07 28.19 -18.65
C ILE A 198 -8.64 26.79 -18.43
N PRO A 199 -9.79 26.61 -17.75
CA PRO A 199 -10.32 25.28 -17.43
C PRO A 199 -10.78 24.47 -18.66
N VAL A 200 -9.86 23.77 -19.31
CA VAL A 200 -10.16 22.83 -20.40
C VAL A 200 -10.78 21.57 -19.81
N THR A 201 -12.11 21.58 -19.63
CA THR A 201 -12.86 20.42 -19.15
C THR A 201 -12.65 19.22 -20.08
N SER A 202 -12.22 18.09 -19.51
CA SER A 202 -11.89 16.90 -20.30
C SER A 202 -13.08 16.44 -21.14
N LYS A 203 -12.81 16.08 -22.41
CA LYS A 203 -13.81 15.51 -23.34
C LYS A 203 -14.54 14.28 -22.77
N HIS A 204 -14.00 13.62 -21.75
CA HIS A 204 -14.66 12.54 -21.03
C HIS A 204 -15.80 13.05 -20.11
N LEU A 205 -15.58 14.14 -19.35
CA LEU A 205 -16.58 14.73 -18.43
C LEU A 205 -17.82 15.20 -19.19
N GLN A 206 -17.62 15.99 -20.25
CA GLN A 206 -18.67 16.44 -21.17
C GLN A 206 -19.48 15.26 -21.75
N LYS A 207 -18.83 14.12 -22.02
CA LYS A 207 -19.47 12.89 -22.53
C LYS A 207 -20.20 12.10 -21.45
N LYS A 208 -19.83 12.25 -20.16
CA LYS A 208 -20.53 11.71 -18.98
C LYS A 208 -21.79 12.54 -18.69
N GLU A 209 -21.66 13.86 -18.61
CA GLU A 209 -22.76 14.81 -18.43
C GLU A 209 -23.84 14.65 -19.51
N LYS A 210 -23.44 14.63 -20.79
CA LYS A 210 -24.36 14.47 -21.94
C LYS A 210 -25.06 13.10 -21.98
N LYS A 211 -24.58 12.09 -21.25
CA LYS A 211 -25.30 10.82 -20.99
C LYS A 211 -26.30 10.95 -19.84
N ILE A 212 -25.91 11.60 -18.73
CA ILE A 212 -26.75 11.82 -17.55
C ILE A 212 -27.98 12.66 -17.92
N ALA A 213 -27.79 13.80 -18.58
CA ALA A 213 -28.87 14.67 -19.03
C ALA A 213 -29.85 13.95 -19.98
N LYS A 214 -29.34 13.09 -20.89
CA LYS A 214 -30.18 12.26 -21.76
C LYS A 214 -31.00 11.20 -21.01
N LYS A 215 -30.54 10.71 -19.85
CA LYS A 215 -31.32 9.80 -18.99
C LYS A 215 -32.39 10.56 -18.21
N GLN A 216 -32.04 11.71 -17.62
CA GLN A 216 -32.98 12.57 -16.89
C GLN A 216 -34.13 13.05 -17.79
N ALA A 217 -33.83 13.57 -18.99
CA ALA A 217 -34.85 14.03 -19.94
C ALA A 217 -35.78 12.92 -20.44
N LYS A 218 -35.31 11.65 -20.48
CA LYS A 218 -36.19 10.50 -20.77
C LYS A 218 -37.14 10.19 -19.61
N ASN A 219 -36.65 10.20 -18.37
CA ASN A 219 -37.50 9.99 -17.19
C ASN A 219 -38.55 11.11 -17.04
N GLN A 220 -38.16 12.38 -17.20
CA GLN A 220 -39.09 13.51 -17.14
C GLN A 220 -40.21 13.40 -18.19
N ARG A 221 -39.88 13.08 -19.45
CA ARG A 221 -40.88 12.84 -20.50
C ARG A 221 -41.79 11.63 -20.20
N HIS A 222 -41.30 10.63 -19.49
CA HIS A 222 -42.10 9.48 -19.06
C HIS A 222 -43.07 9.85 -17.92
N GLN A 223 -42.62 10.67 -16.97
CA GLN A 223 -43.47 11.19 -15.88
C GLN A 223 -44.56 12.14 -16.41
N GLN A 224 -44.21 13.05 -17.32
CA GLN A 224 -45.17 13.95 -17.98
C GLN A 224 -46.26 13.15 -18.71
N LYS A 225 -45.89 12.17 -19.54
CA LYS A 225 -46.84 11.27 -20.20
C LYS A 225 -47.66 10.37 -19.27
N PHE A 226 -47.25 10.21 -18.02
CA PHE A 226 -48.03 9.52 -17.01
C PHE A 226 -49.06 10.47 -16.37
N GLN A 227 -48.66 11.71 -16.08
CA GLN A 227 -49.55 12.75 -15.56
C GLN A 227 -50.63 13.15 -16.59
N GLU A 228 -50.26 13.35 -17.86
CA GLU A 228 -51.22 13.61 -18.96
C GLU A 228 -52.31 12.54 -19.09
N LYS A 229 -51.99 11.28 -18.75
CA LYS A 229 -52.95 10.16 -18.79
C LYS A 229 -53.85 10.04 -17.55
N VAL A 230 -53.45 10.64 -16.43
CA VAL A 230 -54.23 10.61 -15.16
C VAL A 230 -55.24 11.77 -15.10
N ILE A 231 -55.11 12.77 -15.96
CA ILE A 231 -56.00 13.95 -16.03
C ILE A 231 -57.21 13.70 -16.97
N HIS A 232 -57.29 12.54 -17.63
CA HIS A 232 -58.31 12.20 -18.63
C HIS A 232 -59.13 10.93 -18.32
N LEU A 233 -59.22 10.55 -17.04
CA LEU A 233 -60.25 9.65 -16.48
C LEU A 233 -61.00 10.39 -15.36
#